data_AF-A0A7C3ARP4-F1
#
_entry.id   AF-A0A7C3ARP4-F1
#
_cell.length_a   1.000
_cell.length_b   1.000
_cell.length_c   1.000
_cell.angle_alpha   90.00
_cell.angle_beta   90.00
_cell.angle_gamma   90.00
#
_symmetry.space_group_name_H-M   'P 1'
#
loop_
_entity.id
_entity.type
_entity.pdbx_description
1 polymer ?
#
loop_
_entity_poly.entity_id
_entity_poly.type
_entity_poly.pdbx_seq_one_letter_code
_entity_poly.pdbx_strand_id
1 'polypeptide(L)'
;MARIGVFLCHCGSNIAGGVDILEVMGAARKLPGVVHVEDNKFTCSDPGQASIRQAIAEHQLNRVVIGACSPRMHEMTFRRTVASVGLNPYLLEIANLREHCSWAHPDRVEEATVKAIDLVRKAVARVRWQEPLVPKQIGITKRALVIGGGIAGIQASLDIADAGYEVVLVEREPSIGGRMAQLDKTFPTLDCSACILTPKMTTVGQHANIKLMSYSEVEDVSGYIGNFRVKIRSKSRYIDVSKCTGCGECAKVCPIELKSEFDENLGKRRAIYIPFPQAIPNKYTIDKRGYPSCRAACPAGVNAQGYIALISQGKFKEALDVLRRTMPFAGVCGRVCT
;
A
#
# COMPACT_ATOMS: atom_id res chain seq x y z
N MET A 1 -21.49 -23.03 -33.52
CA MET A 1 -21.80 -21.62 -33.85
C MET A 1 -22.06 -20.85 -32.55
N ALA A 2 -21.63 -19.59 -32.45
CA ALA A 2 -21.87 -18.79 -31.24
C ALA A 2 -23.37 -18.51 -31.07
N ARG A 3 -23.90 -18.78 -29.88
CA ARG A 3 -25.27 -18.51 -29.44
C ARG A 3 -25.18 -17.54 -28.27
N ILE A 4 -25.33 -16.25 -28.57
CA ILE A 4 -25.04 -15.14 -27.68
C ILE A 4 -26.35 -14.61 -27.08
N GLY A 5 -26.42 -14.50 -25.76
CA GLY A 5 -27.47 -13.75 -25.07
C GLY A 5 -26.97 -12.38 -24.66
N VAL A 6 -27.72 -11.32 -24.94
CA VAL A 6 -27.41 -9.94 -24.56
C VAL A 6 -28.38 -9.48 -23.48
N PHE A 7 -27.87 -9.09 -22.32
CA PHE A 7 -28.68 -8.63 -21.19
C PHE A 7 -28.36 -7.16 -20.89
N LEU A 8 -29.34 -6.27 -20.95
CA LEU A 8 -29.16 -4.83 -20.77
C LEU A 8 -29.73 -4.37 -19.43
N CYS A 9 -28.91 -3.68 -18.65
CA CYS A 9 -29.27 -3.17 -17.34
C CYS A 9 -29.77 -1.73 -17.43
N HIS A 10 -30.87 -1.42 -16.74
CA HIS A 10 -31.31 -0.02 -16.58
C HIS A 10 -30.56 0.65 -15.41
N CYS A 11 -30.14 -0.14 -14.43
CA CYS A 11 -29.54 0.31 -13.18
C CYS A 11 -30.41 1.39 -12.49
N GLY A 12 -31.72 1.14 -12.42
CA GLY A 12 -32.71 2.18 -12.08
C GLY A 12 -32.77 3.23 -13.20
N SER A 13 -32.48 4.49 -12.87
CA SER A 13 -32.33 5.58 -13.84
C SER A 13 -30.88 5.84 -14.25
N ASN A 14 -29.90 5.12 -13.66
CA ASN A 14 -28.49 5.44 -13.91
C ASN A 14 -28.04 5.16 -15.33
N ILE A 15 -28.61 4.14 -16.00
CA ILE A 15 -28.37 3.87 -17.42
C ILE A 15 -29.60 4.30 -18.21
N ALA A 16 -30.79 3.85 -17.83
CA ALA A 16 -32.02 4.13 -18.58
C ALA A 16 -32.42 5.62 -18.60
N GLY A 17 -31.88 6.46 -17.71
CA GLY A 17 -32.09 7.90 -17.76
C GLY A 17 -31.21 8.63 -18.78
N GLY A 18 -30.13 7.99 -19.27
CA GLY A 18 -29.17 8.59 -20.20
C GLY A 18 -28.91 7.76 -21.46
N VAL A 19 -29.57 6.60 -21.62
CA VAL A 19 -29.46 5.70 -22.76
C VAL A 19 -30.83 5.07 -23.01
N ASP A 20 -31.30 5.11 -24.26
CA ASP A 20 -32.49 4.38 -24.69
C ASP A 20 -32.17 2.89 -24.82
N ILE A 21 -32.58 2.12 -23.82
CA ILE A 21 -32.32 0.68 -23.78
C ILE A 21 -33.10 -0.06 -24.86
N LEU A 22 -34.32 0.37 -25.22
CA LEU A 22 -35.13 -0.31 -26.22
C LEU A 22 -34.49 -0.20 -27.60
N GLU A 23 -33.90 0.95 -27.93
CA GLU A 23 -33.12 1.12 -29.15
C GLU A 23 -31.88 0.21 -29.16
N VAL A 24 -31.15 0.16 -28.05
CA VAL A 24 -29.99 -0.74 -27.89
C VAL A 24 -30.39 -2.22 -28.05
N MET A 25 -31.54 -2.63 -27.50
CA MET A 25 -32.06 -3.99 -27.70
C MET A 25 -32.37 -4.27 -29.17
N GLY A 26 -33.04 -3.33 -29.86
CA GLY A 26 -33.39 -3.44 -31.27
C GLY A 26 -32.16 -3.62 -32.16
N ALA A 27 -31.08 -2.88 -31.88
CA ALA A 27 -29.81 -3.02 -32.57
C ALA A 27 -29.11 -4.35 -32.23
N ALA A 28 -29.10 -4.75 -30.95
CA ALA A 28 -28.44 -5.98 -30.49
C ALA A 28 -29.03 -7.25 -31.14
N ARG A 29 -30.37 -7.31 -31.34
CA ARG A 29 -31.04 -8.45 -31.98
C ARG A 29 -30.59 -8.72 -33.42
N LYS A 30 -30.09 -7.69 -34.12
CA LYS A 30 -29.63 -7.79 -35.52
C LYS A 30 -28.18 -8.26 -35.63
N LEU A 31 -27.47 -8.41 -34.51
CA LEU A 31 -26.04 -8.75 -34.52
C LEU A 31 -25.83 -10.25 -34.77
N PRO A 32 -24.81 -10.64 -35.57
CA PRO A 32 -24.54 -12.04 -35.89
C PRO A 32 -24.27 -12.90 -34.64
N GLY A 33 -25.02 -14.00 -34.51
CA GLY A 33 -24.88 -14.95 -33.40
C GLY A 33 -25.67 -14.59 -32.14
N VAL A 34 -26.31 -13.42 -32.08
CA VAL A 34 -27.24 -13.07 -31.00
C VAL A 34 -28.56 -13.80 -31.22
N VAL A 35 -28.95 -14.60 -30.22
CA VAL A 35 -30.18 -15.43 -30.25
C VAL A 35 -31.19 -15.05 -29.17
N HIS A 36 -30.77 -14.28 -28.16
CA HIS A 36 -31.62 -13.75 -27.09
C HIS A 36 -31.19 -12.34 -26.71
N VAL A 37 -32.16 -11.44 -26.49
CA VAL A 37 -31.91 -10.09 -25.98
C VAL A 37 -32.99 -9.73 -24.98
N GLU A 38 -32.57 -9.35 -23.78
CA GLU A 38 -33.45 -9.02 -22.65
C GLU A 38 -32.92 -7.80 -21.90
N ASP A 39 -33.82 -7.00 -21.33
CA ASP A 39 -33.49 -5.93 -20.41
C ASP A 39 -34.06 -6.21 -19.02
N ASN A 40 -33.43 -5.63 -18.00
CA ASN A 40 -34.02 -5.63 -16.66
C ASN A 40 -33.58 -4.39 -15.85
N LYS A 41 -34.34 -4.10 -14.78
CA LYS A 41 -34.05 -2.94 -13.92
C LYS A 41 -32.68 -3.03 -13.25
N PHE A 42 -32.32 -4.22 -12.76
CA PHE A 42 -31.08 -4.48 -12.03
C PHE A 42 -30.51 -5.85 -12.36
N THR A 43 -29.60 -5.93 -13.33
CA THR A 43 -29.08 -7.22 -13.80
C THR A 43 -28.27 -7.96 -12.74
N CYS A 44 -27.61 -7.24 -11.83
CA CYS A 44 -26.84 -7.86 -10.74
C CYS A 44 -27.70 -8.37 -9.58
N SER A 45 -29.00 -8.03 -9.53
CA SER A 45 -29.91 -8.54 -8.50
C SER A 45 -30.21 -10.03 -8.69
N ASP A 46 -30.73 -10.70 -7.66
CA ASP A 46 -31.09 -12.12 -7.76
C ASP A 46 -32.07 -12.42 -8.91
N PRO A 47 -33.13 -11.62 -9.15
CA PRO A 47 -34.00 -11.80 -10.32
C PRO A 47 -33.25 -11.65 -11.65
N GLY A 48 -32.37 -10.65 -11.76
CA GLY A 48 -31.59 -10.43 -12.99
C GLY A 48 -30.58 -11.55 -13.26
N GLN A 49 -29.95 -12.07 -12.21
CA GLN A 49 -29.08 -13.24 -12.32
C GLN A 49 -29.86 -14.52 -12.64
N ALA A 50 -31.08 -14.66 -12.10
CA ALA A 50 -31.95 -15.79 -12.40
C ALA A 50 -32.40 -15.79 -13.86
N SER A 51 -32.76 -14.63 -14.43
CA SER A 51 -33.16 -14.55 -15.83
C SER A 51 -32.00 -14.89 -16.77
N ILE A 52 -30.77 -14.47 -16.46
CA ILE A 52 -29.57 -14.92 -17.19
C ILE A 52 -29.43 -16.44 -17.16
N ARG A 53 -29.53 -17.06 -15.99
CA ARG A 53 -29.41 -18.52 -15.84
C ARG A 53 -30.49 -19.27 -16.63
N GLN A 54 -31.73 -18.80 -16.55
CA GLN A 54 -32.87 -19.36 -17.27
C GLN A 54 -32.66 -19.26 -18.78
N ALA A 55 -32.32 -18.07 -19.28
CA ALA A 55 -32.07 -17.84 -20.69
C ALA A 55 -30.90 -18.67 -21.24
N ILE A 56 -29.86 -18.92 -20.45
CA ILE A 56 -28.75 -19.82 -20.84
C ILE A 56 -29.28 -21.23 -21.12
N ALA A 57 -30.13 -21.77 -20.26
CA ALA A 57 -30.72 -23.09 -20.43
C ALA A 57 -31.72 -23.15 -21.59
N GLU A 58 -32.69 -22.22 -21.60
CA GLU A 58 -33.79 -22.20 -22.57
C GLU A 58 -33.31 -21.97 -24.00
N HIS A 59 -32.40 -21.02 -24.19
CA HIS A 59 -31.89 -20.66 -25.51
C HIS A 59 -30.57 -21.35 -25.85
N GLN A 60 -30.10 -22.30 -25.02
CA GLN A 60 -28.83 -23.01 -25.20
C GLN A 60 -27.68 -22.03 -25.49
N LEU A 61 -27.59 -20.97 -24.69
CA LEU A 61 -26.58 -19.94 -24.88
C LEU A 61 -25.19 -20.51 -24.57
N ASN A 62 -24.22 -20.20 -25.42
CA ASN A 62 -22.83 -20.57 -25.19
C ASN A 62 -21.92 -19.35 -25.04
N ARG A 63 -22.48 -18.14 -25.07
CA ARG A 63 -21.80 -16.85 -24.84
C ARG A 63 -22.79 -15.87 -24.21
N VAL A 64 -22.32 -14.97 -23.34
CA VAL A 64 -23.17 -13.96 -22.69
C VAL A 64 -22.53 -12.57 -22.81
N VAL A 65 -23.33 -11.56 -23.15
CA VAL A 65 -22.95 -10.15 -23.08
C VAL A 65 -23.83 -9.44 -22.08
N ILE A 66 -23.23 -8.73 -21.14
CA ILE A 66 -23.96 -7.88 -20.18
C ILE A 66 -23.68 -6.41 -20.49
N GLY A 67 -24.70 -5.66 -20.90
CA GLY A 67 -24.64 -4.20 -21.03
C GLY A 67 -25.04 -3.52 -19.72
N ALA A 68 -24.06 -3.16 -18.88
CA ALA A 68 -24.33 -2.64 -17.54
C ALA A 68 -23.22 -1.70 -17.03
N CYS A 69 -22.74 -1.92 -15.80
CA CYS A 69 -21.66 -1.17 -15.17
C CYS A 69 -20.28 -1.74 -15.51
N SER A 70 -19.24 -1.09 -14.99
CA SER A 70 -17.85 -1.50 -15.17
C SER A 70 -17.58 -2.97 -14.82
N PRO A 71 -16.80 -3.70 -15.65
CA PRO A 71 -16.34 -5.05 -15.29
C PRO A 71 -15.52 -5.06 -14.00
N ARG A 72 -14.85 -3.94 -13.64
CA ARG A 72 -14.14 -3.82 -12.34
C ARG A 72 -15.05 -3.96 -11.12
N MET A 73 -16.36 -3.80 -11.29
CA MET A 73 -17.35 -3.89 -10.22
C MET A 73 -18.04 -5.26 -10.18
N HIS A 74 -18.62 -5.72 -11.30
CA HIS A 74 -19.51 -6.90 -11.31
C HIS A 74 -19.06 -8.04 -12.23
N GLU A 75 -17.85 -8.01 -12.81
CA GLU A 75 -17.36 -9.13 -13.63
C GLU A 75 -17.36 -10.45 -12.86
N MET A 76 -16.83 -10.45 -11.63
CA MET A 76 -16.83 -11.66 -10.81
C MET A 76 -18.23 -12.13 -10.42
N THR A 77 -19.18 -11.22 -10.24
CA THR A 77 -20.58 -11.56 -9.98
C THR A 77 -21.17 -12.32 -11.16
N PHE A 78 -21.10 -11.76 -12.36
CA PHE A 78 -21.68 -12.41 -13.54
C PHE A 78 -20.92 -13.66 -13.98
N ARG A 79 -19.58 -13.70 -13.80
CA ARG A 79 -18.80 -14.93 -13.98
C ARG A 79 -19.30 -16.06 -13.09
N ARG A 80 -19.61 -15.78 -11.82
CA ARG A 80 -20.22 -16.78 -10.91
C ARG A 80 -21.63 -17.15 -11.36
N THR A 81 -22.44 -16.19 -11.82
CA THR A 81 -23.79 -16.44 -12.32
C THR A 81 -23.77 -17.43 -13.49
N VAL A 82 -22.97 -17.20 -14.52
CA VAL A 82 -22.92 -18.10 -15.69
C VAL A 82 -22.27 -19.44 -15.37
N ALA A 83 -21.24 -19.46 -14.51
CA ALA A 83 -20.59 -20.68 -14.07
C ALA A 83 -21.54 -21.60 -13.27
N SER A 84 -22.49 -21.04 -12.53
CA SER A 84 -23.46 -21.83 -11.75
C SER A 84 -24.39 -22.72 -12.58
N VAL A 85 -24.51 -22.44 -13.89
CA VAL A 85 -25.29 -23.24 -14.85
C VAL A 85 -24.39 -23.89 -15.91
N GLY A 86 -23.09 -24.04 -15.63
CA GLY A 86 -22.15 -24.78 -16.47
C GLY A 86 -21.57 -24.00 -17.66
N LEU A 87 -21.92 -22.72 -17.85
CA LEU A 87 -21.28 -21.89 -18.86
C LEU A 87 -19.92 -21.41 -18.37
N ASN A 88 -18.87 -21.60 -19.17
CA ASN A 88 -17.52 -21.19 -18.80
C ASN A 88 -17.47 -19.67 -18.52
N PRO A 89 -16.90 -19.22 -17.37
CA PRO A 89 -16.94 -17.81 -16.97
C PRO A 89 -16.17 -16.86 -17.89
N TYR A 90 -15.28 -17.37 -18.74
CA TYR A 90 -14.52 -16.58 -19.70
C TYR A 90 -15.20 -16.45 -21.07
N LEU A 91 -16.42 -16.98 -21.19
CA LEU A 91 -17.31 -16.84 -22.34
C LEU A 91 -18.37 -15.74 -22.11
N LEU A 92 -18.01 -14.77 -21.27
CA LEU A 92 -18.81 -13.63 -20.87
C LEU A 92 -18.04 -12.34 -21.17
N GLU A 93 -18.73 -11.34 -21.71
CA GLU A 93 -18.20 -10.00 -21.92
C GLU A 93 -19.14 -8.94 -21.33
N ILE A 94 -18.57 -7.87 -20.77
CA ILE A 94 -19.35 -6.76 -20.20
C ILE A 94 -19.15 -5.52 -21.06
N ALA A 95 -20.24 -5.00 -21.63
CA ALA A 95 -20.29 -3.66 -22.20
C ALA A 95 -20.59 -2.65 -21.08
N ASN A 96 -19.63 -1.77 -20.79
CA ASN A 96 -19.83 -0.73 -19.78
C ASN A 96 -20.67 0.42 -20.36
N LEU A 97 -21.97 0.39 -20.07
CA LEU A 97 -22.96 1.38 -20.49
C LEU A 97 -23.22 2.45 -19.42
N ARG A 98 -22.65 2.32 -18.22
CA ARG A 98 -22.84 3.28 -17.12
C ARG A 98 -21.70 4.28 -17.03
N GLU A 99 -20.57 3.88 -16.44
CA GLU A 99 -19.46 4.80 -16.19
C GLU A 99 -18.83 5.32 -17.50
N HIS A 100 -18.89 4.55 -18.58
CA HIS A 100 -18.30 4.93 -19.88
C HIS A 100 -19.34 5.44 -20.90
N CYS A 101 -20.62 5.45 -20.54
CA CYS A 101 -21.70 5.91 -21.42
C CYS A 101 -22.67 6.82 -20.67
N SER A 102 -23.75 6.31 -20.05
CA SER A 102 -24.81 7.16 -19.50
C SER A 102 -24.32 8.27 -18.55
N TRP A 103 -23.43 7.96 -17.60
CA TRP A 103 -22.90 8.95 -16.65
C TRP A 103 -21.92 9.95 -17.27
N ALA A 104 -21.28 9.58 -18.37
CA ALA A 104 -20.34 10.45 -19.07
C ALA A 104 -21.03 11.36 -20.12
N HIS A 105 -22.32 11.12 -20.42
CA HIS A 105 -23.09 11.86 -21.42
C HIS A 105 -24.53 12.14 -20.92
N PRO A 106 -24.71 12.72 -19.72
CA PRO A 106 -26.02 12.85 -19.08
C PRO A 106 -27.04 13.65 -19.90
N ASP A 107 -26.58 14.64 -20.67
CA ASP A 107 -27.44 15.54 -21.44
C ASP A 107 -27.52 15.20 -22.94
N ARG A 108 -26.89 14.09 -23.37
CA ARG A 108 -26.77 13.71 -24.79
C ARG A 108 -27.27 12.29 -25.01
N VAL A 109 -28.54 12.07 -24.71
CA VAL A 109 -29.17 10.75 -24.72
C VAL A 109 -29.05 10.06 -26.08
N GLU A 110 -29.33 10.76 -27.18
CA GLU A 110 -29.24 10.17 -28.53
C GLU A 110 -27.80 9.71 -28.86
N GLU A 111 -26.80 10.57 -28.64
CA GLU A 111 -25.38 10.21 -28.84
C GLU A 111 -24.93 9.08 -27.90
N ALA A 112 -25.41 9.09 -26.65
CA ALA A 112 -25.13 8.05 -25.67
C ALA A 112 -25.76 6.71 -26.07
N THR A 113 -26.96 6.72 -26.64
CA THR A 113 -27.62 5.52 -27.18
C THR A 113 -26.83 4.94 -28.35
N VAL A 114 -26.42 5.77 -29.32
CA VAL A 114 -25.57 5.35 -30.44
C VAL A 114 -24.26 4.74 -29.93
N LYS A 115 -23.63 5.39 -28.94
CA LYS A 115 -22.43 4.88 -28.28
C LYS A 115 -22.68 3.54 -27.56
N ALA A 116 -23.81 3.40 -26.86
CA ALA A 116 -24.17 2.18 -26.16
C ALA A 116 -24.37 1.00 -27.13
N ILE A 117 -25.05 1.23 -28.26
CA ILE A 117 -25.17 0.27 -29.36
C ILE A 117 -23.79 -0.19 -29.82
N ASP A 118 -22.87 0.74 -30.04
CA ASP A 118 -21.51 0.43 -30.47
C ASP A 118 -20.71 -0.36 -29.43
N LEU A 119 -20.87 -0.05 -28.15
CA LEU A 119 -20.24 -0.79 -27.06
C LEU A 119 -20.76 -2.24 -26.98
N VAL A 120 -22.08 -2.43 -27.08
CA VAL A 120 -22.68 -3.78 -27.13
C VAL A 120 -22.21 -4.52 -28.37
N ARG A 121 -22.20 -3.87 -29.54
CA ARG A 121 -21.70 -4.46 -30.80
C ARG A 121 -20.26 -4.93 -30.68
N LYS A 122 -19.38 -4.13 -30.07
CA LYS A 122 -17.97 -4.49 -29.81
C LYS A 122 -17.86 -5.67 -28.84
N ALA A 123 -18.67 -5.68 -27.78
CA ALA A 123 -18.69 -6.79 -26.82
C ALA A 123 -19.18 -8.10 -27.46
N VAL A 124 -20.24 -8.06 -28.26
CA VAL A 124 -20.75 -9.21 -29.04
C VAL A 124 -19.68 -9.71 -30.03
N ALA A 125 -19.02 -8.80 -30.75
CA ALA A 125 -17.95 -9.17 -31.66
C ALA A 125 -16.79 -9.87 -30.93
N ARG A 126 -16.41 -9.40 -29.73
CA ARG A 126 -15.35 -10.01 -28.91
C ARG A 126 -15.74 -11.37 -28.36
N VAL A 127 -16.92 -11.48 -27.72
CA VAL A 127 -17.37 -12.72 -27.07
C VAL A 127 -17.51 -13.88 -28.07
N ARG A 128 -17.84 -13.58 -29.32
CA ARG A 128 -17.93 -14.56 -30.41
C ARG A 128 -16.61 -15.32 -30.64
N TRP A 129 -15.48 -14.68 -30.38
CA TRP A 129 -14.13 -15.24 -30.54
C TRP A 129 -13.49 -15.66 -29.22
N GLN A 130 -14.15 -15.46 -28.08
CA GLN A 130 -13.64 -15.94 -26.80
C GLN A 130 -13.62 -17.47 -26.75
N GLU A 131 -12.58 -17.98 -26.10
CA GLU A 131 -12.37 -19.41 -25.83
C GLU A 131 -12.60 -19.70 -24.35
N PRO A 132 -13.07 -20.90 -24.01
CA PRO A 132 -13.19 -21.30 -22.62
C PRO A 132 -11.80 -21.37 -21.97
N LEU A 133 -11.63 -20.68 -20.83
CA LEU A 133 -10.39 -20.75 -20.05
C LEU A 133 -10.63 -21.43 -18.70
N VAL A 134 -9.55 -21.91 -18.09
CA VAL A 134 -9.55 -22.49 -16.75
C VAL A 134 -8.71 -21.63 -15.80
N PRO A 135 -9.20 -21.31 -14.59
CA PRO A 135 -8.39 -20.61 -13.60
C PRO A 135 -7.15 -21.42 -13.23
N LYS A 136 -5.99 -20.79 -13.23
CA LYS A 136 -4.76 -21.42 -12.72
C LYS A 136 -4.81 -21.48 -11.20
N GLN A 137 -4.59 -22.66 -10.63
CA GLN A 137 -4.34 -22.81 -9.20
C GLN A 137 -2.87 -22.53 -8.91
N ILE A 138 -2.60 -21.71 -7.90
CA ILE A 138 -1.25 -21.32 -7.49
C ILE A 138 -1.10 -21.57 -5.99
N GLY A 139 0.09 -21.99 -5.57
CA GLY A 139 0.42 -22.08 -4.15
C GLY A 139 0.42 -20.70 -3.49
N ILE A 140 0.17 -20.66 -2.18
CA ILE A 140 0.21 -19.43 -1.39
C ILE A 140 1.26 -19.59 -0.29
N THR A 141 2.22 -18.68 -0.24
CA THR A 141 3.14 -18.55 0.89
C THR A 141 2.34 -18.05 2.10
N LYS A 142 2.25 -18.86 3.15
CA LYS A 142 1.49 -18.56 4.39
C LYS A 142 2.25 -17.60 5.31
N ARG A 143 2.56 -16.41 4.80
CA ARG A 143 3.28 -15.34 5.51
C ARG A 143 2.78 -13.99 5.02
N ALA A 144 2.55 -13.06 5.94
CA ALA A 144 2.18 -11.69 5.62
C ALA A 144 3.37 -10.74 5.75
N LEU A 145 3.34 -9.67 4.95
CA LEU A 145 4.22 -8.51 5.08
C LEU A 145 3.34 -7.30 5.41
N VAL A 146 3.65 -6.61 6.49
CA VAL A 146 3.01 -5.36 6.87
C VAL A 146 4.02 -4.22 6.75
N ILE A 147 3.64 -3.15 6.04
CA ILE A 147 4.51 -1.99 5.79
C ILE A 147 3.95 -0.80 6.58
N GLY A 148 4.71 -0.35 7.58
CA GLY A 148 4.33 0.71 8.51
C GLY A 148 3.88 0.17 9.86
N GLY A 149 4.64 0.49 10.90
CA GLY A 149 4.39 0.13 12.30
C GLY A 149 3.59 1.19 13.07
N GLY A 150 2.66 1.89 12.43
CA GLY A 150 1.64 2.67 13.14
C GLY A 150 0.56 1.77 13.78
N ILE A 151 -0.42 2.35 14.47
CA ILE A 151 -1.49 1.59 15.14
C ILE A 151 -2.21 0.59 14.21
N ALA A 152 -2.45 0.98 12.95
CA ALA A 152 -3.08 0.11 11.95
C ALA A 152 -2.22 -1.12 11.61
N GLY A 153 -0.92 -0.92 11.34
CA GLY A 153 -0.01 -2.01 11.01
C GLY A 153 0.33 -2.89 12.21
N ILE A 154 0.42 -2.29 13.41
CA ILE A 154 0.53 -3.01 14.68
C ILE A 154 -0.66 -3.96 14.84
N GLN A 155 -1.89 -3.45 14.72
CA GLN A 155 -3.10 -4.26 14.88
C GLN A 155 -3.18 -5.37 13.82
N ALA A 156 -2.97 -5.03 12.54
CA ALA A 156 -2.96 -6.02 11.47
C ALA A 156 -1.91 -7.12 11.69
N SER A 157 -0.73 -6.77 12.21
CA SER A 157 0.31 -7.75 12.51
C SER A 157 -0.09 -8.66 13.66
N LEU A 158 -0.67 -8.12 14.73
CA LEU A 158 -1.15 -8.91 15.86
C LEU A 158 -2.26 -9.87 15.45
N ASP A 159 -3.29 -9.40 14.75
CA ASP A 159 -4.43 -10.24 14.35
C ASP A 159 -4.01 -11.40 13.44
N ILE A 160 -3.10 -11.16 12.48
CA ILE A 160 -2.57 -12.20 11.60
C ILE A 160 -1.69 -13.19 12.38
N ALA A 161 -0.89 -12.69 13.32
CA ALA A 161 0.02 -13.49 14.11
C ALA A 161 -0.69 -14.37 15.15
N ASP A 162 -1.74 -13.84 15.79
CA ASP A 162 -2.63 -14.53 16.72
C ASP A 162 -3.47 -15.60 15.99
N ALA A 163 -3.80 -15.39 14.72
CA ALA A 163 -4.38 -16.41 13.85
C ALA A 163 -3.38 -17.53 13.43
N GLY A 164 -2.13 -17.47 13.90
CA GLY A 164 -1.12 -18.51 13.70
C GLY A 164 -0.28 -18.36 12.43
N TYR A 165 -0.30 -17.20 11.77
CA TYR A 165 0.50 -16.94 10.57
C TYR A 165 1.74 -16.10 10.87
N GLU A 166 2.82 -16.34 10.14
CA GLU A 166 4.02 -15.52 10.25
C GLU A 166 3.81 -14.14 9.64
N VAL A 167 4.32 -13.11 10.31
CA VAL A 167 4.26 -11.71 9.86
C VAL A 167 5.65 -11.10 9.87
N VAL A 168 6.02 -10.40 8.79
CA VAL A 168 7.15 -9.47 8.78
C VAL A 168 6.58 -8.06 8.87
N LEU A 169 6.89 -7.33 9.94
CA LEU A 169 6.47 -5.93 10.10
C LEU A 169 7.66 -5.02 9.82
N VAL A 170 7.59 -4.23 8.74
CA VAL A 170 8.64 -3.30 8.33
C VAL A 170 8.25 -1.88 8.75
N GLU A 171 9.10 -1.23 9.55
CA GLU A 171 8.92 0.16 9.98
C GLU A 171 10.13 1.00 9.56
N ARG A 172 9.84 2.13 8.89
CA ARG A 172 10.85 3.03 8.35
C ARG A 172 11.66 3.70 9.46
N GLU A 173 11.00 4.16 10.50
CA GLU A 173 11.61 4.88 11.60
C GLU A 173 12.27 3.91 12.60
N PRO A 174 13.12 4.41 13.52
CA PRO A 174 13.76 3.57 14.52
C PRO A 174 12.80 2.88 15.50
N SER A 175 11.54 3.29 15.56
CA SER A 175 10.52 2.76 16.46
C SER A 175 9.17 2.62 15.75
N ILE A 176 8.41 1.60 16.14
CA ILE A 176 6.97 1.53 15.85
C ILE A 176 6.19 2.51 16.74
N GLY A 177 4.91 2.70 16.45
CA GLY A 177 3.97 3.60 17.13
C GLY A 177 3.32 4.59 16.16
N GLY A 178 4.07 5.05 15.17
CA GLY A 178 3.62 6.02 14.17
C GLY A 178 3.17 7.35 14.81
N ARG A 179 2.23 8.04 14.16
CA ARG A 179 1.70 9.34 14.62
C ARG A 179 1.00 9.25 15.98
N MET A 180 0.37 8.11 16.28
CA MET A 180 -0.35 7.94 17.55
C MET A 180 0.59 8.07 18.76
N ALA A 181 1.87 7.67 18.63
CA ALA A 181 2.86 7.84 19.69
C ALA A 181 3.18 9.31 20.01
N GLN A 182 2.95 10.24 19.06
CA GLN A 182 3.19 11.68 19.25
C GLN A 182 2.00 12.38 19.93
N LEU A 183 0.81 11.75 19.94
CA LEU A 183 -0.38 12.36 20.54
C LEU A 183 -0.31 12.25 22.06
N ASP A 184 -0.79 13.27 22.77
CA ASP A 184 -0.98 13.18 24.22
C ASP A 184 -2.21 12.32 24.56
N LYS A 185 -3.36 12.69 23.99
CA LYS A 185 -4.65 12.02 24.22
C LYS A 185 -5.38 11.66 22.93
N THR A 186 -6.32 10.72 23.03
CA THR A 186 -7.16 10.27 21.91
C THR A 186 -8.64 10.51 22.18
N PHE A 187 -9.31 11.23 21.28
CA PHE A 187 -10.76 11.38 21.32
C PHE A 187 -11.45 10.06 20.89
N PRO A 188 -12.70 9.80 21.31
CA PRO A 188 -13.55 10.64 22.17
C PRO A 188 -13.32 10.44 23.68
N THR A 189 -12.62 9.38 24.10
CA THR A 189 -12.47 9.02 25.52
C THR A 189 -11.49 9.91 26.27
N LEU A 190 -10.61 10.63 25.56
CA LEU A 190 -9.52 11.45 26.11
C LEU A 190 -8.51 10.63 26.93
N ASP A 191 -8.39 9.34 26.63
CA ASP A 191 -7.35 8.48 27.18
C ASP A 191 -5.97 8.93 26.69
N CYS A 192 -4.94 8.69 27.50
CA CYS A 192 -3.56 8.87 27.07
C CYS A 192 -3.24 7.89 25.92
N SER A 193 -2.68 8.39 24.83
CA SER A 193 -2.38 7.58 23.63
C SER A 193 -1.43 6.42 23.97
N ALA A 194 -0.44 6.68 24.83
CA ALA A 194 0.58 5.73 25.24
C ALA A 194 -0.02 4.58 26.05
N CYS A 195 -1.10 4.82 26.82
CA CYS A 195 -1.78 3.78 27.59
C CYS A 195 -2.40 2.70 26.70
N ILE A 196 -2.83 3.06 25.49
CA ILE A 196 -3.44 2.13 24.54
C ILE A 196 -2.38 1.55 23.59
N LEU A 197 -1.46 2.39 23.13
CA LEU A 197 -0.51 2.03 22.08
C LEU A 197 0.69 1.21 22.61
N THR A 198 1.28 1.61 23.74
CA THR A 198 2.53 1.02 24.26
C THR A 198 2.39 -0.47 24.58
N PRO A 199 1.29 -0.96 25.18
CA PRO A 199 1.09 -2.39 25.38
C PRO A 199 1.11 -3.16 24.05
N LYS A 200 0.42 -2.66 23.01
CA LYS A 200 0.40 -3.29 21.68
C LYS A 200 1.78 -3.28 21.01
N MET A 201 2.53 -2.19 21.14
CA MET A 201 3.91 -2.11 20.66
C MET A 201 4.80 -3.17 21.33
N THR A 202 4.65 -3.32 22.65
CA THR A 202 5.38 -4.33 23.43
C THR A 202 5.03 -5.74 22.98
N THR A 203 3.74 -6.04 22.82
CA THR A 203 3.28 -7.35 22.30
C THR A 203 3.89 -7.65 20.94
N VAL A 204 3.84 -6.70 19.99
CA VAL A 204 4.48 -6.86 18.67
C VAL A 204 5.98 -7.13 18.78
N GLY A 205 6.67 -6.42 19.67
CA GLY A 205 8.12 -6.58 19.87
C GLY A 205 8.52 -7.94 20.48
N GLN A 206 7.59 -8.67 21.08
CA GLN A 206 7.82 -9.95 21.77
C GLN A 206 7.11 -11.14 21.11
N HIS A 207 6.24 -10.91 20.13
CA HIS A 207 5.41 -11.94 19.54
C HIS A 207 6.23 -12.92 18.67
N ALA A 208 6.12 -14.23 18.96
CA ALA A 208 6.92 -15.27 18.29
C ALA A 208 6.72 -15.33 16.77
N ASN A 209 5.48 -15.09 16.30
CA ASN A 209 5.15 -15.07 14.87
C ASN A 209 5.41 -13.73 14.16
N ILE A 210 5.86 -12.68 14.87
CA ILE A 210 6.11 -11.35 14.27
C ILE A 210 7.61 -11.07 14.22
N LYS A 211 8.14 -10.97 13.00
CA LYS A 211 9.48 -10.45 12.75
C LYS A 211 9.42 -8.94 12.55
N LEU A 212 9.71 -8.18 13.61
CA LEU A 212 9.82 -6.73 13.56
C LEU A 212 11.14 -6.28 12.93
N MET A 213 11.05 -5.61 11.78
CA MET A 213 12.15 -4.95 11.07
C MET A 213 11.98 -3.43 11.17
N SER A 214 12.33 -2.87 12.32
CA SER A 214 12.39 -1.42 12.51
C SER A 214 13.62 -0.81 11.85
N TYR A 215 13.58 0.49 11.56
CA TYR A 215 14.58 1.19 10.79
C TYR A 215 14.88 0.52 9.43
N SER A 216 13.84 0.00 8.78
CA SER A 216 13.93 -0.74 7.54
C SER A 216 12.89 -0.26 6.53
N GLU A 217 13.20 -0.36 5.25
CA GLU A 217 12.33 0.10 4.16
C GLU A 217 12.20 -0.99 3.09
N VAL A 218 11.00 -1.13 2.54
CA VAL A 218 10.79 -1.96 1.35
C VAL A 218 11.35 -1.22 0.14
N GLU A 219 12.28 -1.84 -0.59
CA GLU A 219 12.88 -1.26 -1.80
C GLU A 219 12.20 -1.75 -3.08
N ASP A 220 11.81 -3.02 -3.11
CA ASP A 220 11.26 -3.66 -4.29
C ASP A 220 10.25 -4.75 -3.91
N VAL A 221 9.17 -4.84 -4.67
CA VAL A 221 8.13 -5.87 -4.56
C VAL A 221 7.88 -6.43 -5.94
N SER A 222 8.15 -7.73 -6.11
CA SER A 222 7.89 -8.46 -7.34
C SER A 222 7.03 -9.70 -7.09
N GLY A 223 6.46 -10.26 -8.14
CA GLY A 223 5.57 -11.42 -8.07
C GLY A 223 4.09 -11.06 -8.13
N TYR A 224 3.25 -11.94 -7.60
CA TYR A 224 1.79 -11.82 -7.64
C TYR A 224 1.18 -12.42 -6.36
N ILE A 225 -0.14 -12.33 -6.22
CA ILE A 225 -0.87 -12.78 -5.02
C ILE A 225 -0.41 -14.18 -4.56
N GLY A 226 -0.01 -14.28 -3.29
CA GLY A 226 0.51 -15.49 -2.66
C GLY A 226 1.98 -15.83 -2.95
N ASN A 227 2.63 -15.18 -3.92
CA ASN A 227 3.99 -15.49 -4.38
C ASN A 227 4.83 -14.22 -4.56
N PHE A 228 4.82 -13.35 -3.56
CA PHE A 228 5.61 -12.12 -3.57
C PHE A 228 7.07 -12.40 -3.17
N ARG A 229 7.99 -11.73 -3.85
CA ARG A 229 9.39 -11.59 -3.43
C ARG A 229 9.63 -10.13 -3.11
N VAL A 230 10.05 -9.87 -1.87
CA VAL A 230 10.20 -8.50 -1.36
C VAL A 230 11.63 -8.28 -0.89
N LYS A 231 12.25 -7.20 -1.38
CA LYS A 231 13.57 -6.75 -0.94
C LYS A 231 13.40 -5.68 0.12
N ILE A 232 13.94 -5.93 1.31
CA ILE A 232 13.87 -5.02 2.46
C ILE A 232 15.28 -4.54 2.78
N ARG A 233 15.50 -3.23 2.72
CA ARG A 233 16.72 -2.59 3.18
C ARG A 233 16.64 -2.33 4.68
N SER A 234 17.44 -3.05 5.45
CA SER A 234 17.69 -2.70 6.85
C SER A 234 18.71 -1.57 6.93
N LYS A 235 18.31 -0.40 7.40
CA LYS A 235 19.24 0.73 7.56
C LYS A 235 20.19 0.47 8.72
N SER A 236 21.43 0.93 8.60
CA SER A 236 22.42 0.75 9.67
C SER A 236 22.15 1.73 10.79
N ARG A 237 21.90 1.22 12.00
CA ARG A 237 21.81 2.05 13.22
C ARG A 237 23.18 2.54 13.70
N TYR A 238 24.27 2.02 13.12
CA TYR A 238 25.65 2.15 13.59
C TYR A 238 25.85 1.72 15.05
N ILE A 239 24.96 0.86 15.54
CA ILE A 239 24.96 0.29 16.88
C ILE A 239 24.61 -1.18 16.73
N ASP A 240 25.34 -2.04 17.43
CA ASP A 240 24.99 -3.46 17.55
C ASP A 240 23.72 -3.60 18.40
N VAL A 241 22.60 -3.86 17.74
CA VAL A 241 21.26 -3.95 18.35
C VAL A 241 21.20 -5.07 19.39
N SER A 242 21.99 -6.14 19.21
CA SER A 242 22.03 -7.27 20.15
C SER A 242 22.67 -6.87 21.48
N LYS A 243 23.63 -5.93 21.47
CA LYS A 243 24.37 -5.47 22.67
C LYS A 243 23.81 -4.20 23.27
N CYS A 244 23.03 -3.42 22.52
CA CYS A 244 22.45 -2.18 23.01
C CYS A 244 21.43 -2.44 24.12
N THR A 245 21.63 -1.87 25.31
CA THR A 245 20.72 -2.02 26.45
C THR A 245 19.66 -0.92 26.54
N GLY A 246 19.76 0.14 25.74
CA GLY A 246 18.84 1.28 25.82
C GLY A 246 19.08 2.21 27.03
N CYS A 247 20.23 2.14 27.70
CA CYS A 247 20.48 2.89 28.95
C CYS A 247 20.60 4.42 28.82
N GLY A 248 20.98 4.92 27.63
CA GLY A 248 21.05 6.35 27.33
C GLY A 248 22.30 7.14 27.76
N GLU A 249 23.30 6.49 28.37
CA GLU A 249 24.58 7.15 28.71
C GLU A 249 25.27 7.78 27.49
N CYS A 250 25.14 7.15 26.33
CA CYS A 250 25.70 7.65 25.08
C CYS A 250 25.10 8.99 24.62
N ALA A 251 23.82 9.25 24.89
CA ALA A 251 23.17 10.50 24.53
C ALA A 251 23.62 11.66 25.44
N LYS A 252 23.88 11.39 26.73
CA LYS A 252 24.34 12.39 27.71
C LYS A 252 25.69 13.00 27.32
N VAL A 253 26.60 12.19 26.76
CA VAL A 253 27.93 12.64 26.35
C VAL A 253 28.00 13.22 24.94
N CYS A 254 26.92 13.10 24.14
CA CYS A 254 26.92 13.48 22.74
C CYS A 254 26.96 15.01 22.57
N PRO A 255 28.00 15.57 21.92
CA PRO A 255 28.13 17.01 21.78
C PRO A 255 27.26 17.59 20.66
N ILE A 256 26.56 16.77 19.87
CA ILE A 256 25.79 17.24 18.72
C ILE A 256 24.31 17.32 19.09
N GLU A 257 23.72 18.50 18.90
CA GLU A 257 22.28 18.73 18.99
C GLU A 257 21.67 18.87 17.60
N LEU A 258 20.52 18.25 17.41
CA LEU A 258 19.71 18.27 16.19
C LEU A 258 18.26 18.56 16.55
N LYS A 259 17.46 19.01 15.58
CA LYS A 259 16.01 19.12 15.77
C LYS A 259 15.39 17.71 15.83
N SER A 260 14.44 17.52 16.75
CA SER A 260 13.74 16.25 16.92
C SER A 260 12.61 16.14 15.90
N GLU A 261 12.68 15.16 15.00
CA GLU A 261 11.62 14.90 14.02
C GLU A 261 10.36 14.35 14.70
N PHE A 262 10.51 13.67 15.84
CA PHE A 262 9.38 13.18 16.64
C PHE A 262 8.62 14.34 17.30
N ASP A 263 9.33 15.39 17.74
CA ASP A 263 8.72 16.57 18.36
C ASP A 263 8.37 17.66 17.32
N GLU A 264 8.14 17.29 16.06
CA GLU A 264 7.83 18.21 14.95
C GLU A 264 8.82 19.39 14.83
N ASN A 265 10.10 19.12 15.09
CA ASN A 265 11.20 20.09 15.07
C ASN A 265 11.12 21.21 16.14
N LEU A 266 10.19 21.10 17.10
CA LEU A 266 10.07 22.01 18.24
C LEU A 266 11.07 21.65 19.35
N GLY A 267 11.32 20.35 19.53
CA GLY A 267 12.30 19.80 20.45
C GLY A 267 13.70 19.64 19.85
N LYS A 268 14.68 19.41 20.73
CA LYS A 268 16.05 19.03 20.36
C LYS A 268 16.32 17.58 20.76
N ARG A 269 17.09 16.88 19.94
CA ARG A 269 17.65 15.55 20.23
C ARG A 269 19.15 15.52 19.99
N ARG A 270 19.81 14.44 20.43
CA ARG A 270 21.23 14.19 20.14
C ARG A 270 21.39 13.45 18.81
N ALA A 271 22.60 13.43 18.26
CA ALA A 271 22.90 12.63 17.06
C ALA A 271 22.75 11.12 17.30
N ILE A 272 23.08 10.65 18.51
CA ILE A 272 22.72 9.32 19.00
C ILE A 272 21.45 9.42 19.84
N TYR A 273 20.37 8.75 19.42
CA TYR A 273 19.03 8.99 19.97
C TYR A 273 18.14 7.75 19.98
N ILE A 274 17.08 7.86 20.78
CA ILE A 274 15.85 7.06 20.67
C ILE A 274 14.73 8.06 20.32
N PRO A 275 13.77 7.74 19.43
CA PRO A 275 12.75 8.69 19.00
C PRO A 275 11.90 9.26 20.15
N PHE A 276 11.47 8.42 21.09
CA PHE A 276 10.71 8.80 22.28
C PHE A 276 10.93 7.77 23.40
N PRO A 277 10.67 8.08 24.68
CA PRO A 277 11.06 7.21 25.81
C PRO A 277 10.48 5.79 25.78
N GLN A 278 9.26 5.61 25.27
CA GLN A 278 8.56 4.32 25.18
C GLN A 278 8.78 3.61 23.83
N ALA A 279 9.81 3.99 23.07
CA ALA A 279 10.07 3.44 21.75
C ALA A 279 10.29 1.91 21.77
N ILE A 280 9.75 1.24 20.75
CA ILE A 280 9.94 -0.19 20.50
C ILE A 280 10.48 -0.39 19.08
N PRO A 281 11.62 -1.08 18.90
CA PRO A 281 12.49 -1.60 19.95
C PRO A 281 13.18 -0.47 20.73
N ASN A 282 13.41 -0.68 22.03
CA ASN A 282 14.13 0.25 22.89
C ASN A 282 15.65 0.22 22.60
N LYS A 283 16.04 0.75 21.43
CA LYS A 283 17.38 0.65 20.87
C LYS A 283 17.79 1.99 20.24
N TYR A 284 18.98 2.46 20.61
CA TYR A 284 19.54 3.70 20.08
C TYR A 284 19.86 3.60 18.59
N THR A 285 19.92 4.76 17.93
CA THR A 285 20.31 4.93 16.53
C THR A 285 21.22 6.15 16.41
N ILE A 286 22.26 6.08 15.56
CA ILE A 286 23.09 7.23 15.22
C ILE A 286 22.65 7.82 13.89
N ASP A 287 22.24 9.08 13.89
CA ASP A 287 22.02 9.87 12.67
C ASP A 287 23.36 10.26 12.06
N LYS A 288 23.77 9.53 11.00
CA LYS A 288 25.01 9.78 10.28
C LYS A 288 24.72 10.43 8.92
N ARG A 289 24.94 11.74 8.85
CA ARG A 289 24.73 12.56 7.63
C ARG A 289 25.94 12.64 6.69
N GLY A 290 26.96 11.80 6.90
CA GLY A 290 28.22 11.82 6.15
C GLY A 290 29.28 12.76 6.74
N TYR A 291 30.31 13.09 5.96
CA TYR A 291 31.34 14.06 6.35
C TYR A 291 31.03 15.45 5.78
N PRO A 292 31.24 16.53 6.56
CA PRO A 292 31.14 17.88 6.02
C PRO A 292 32.22 18.10 4.96
N SER A 293 31.95 18.96 3.96
CA SER A 293 32.86 19.23 2.84
C SER A 293 34.27 19.62 3.31
N CYS A 294 34.38 20.38 4.41
CA CYS A 294 35.67 20.77 4.98
C CYS A 294 36.52 19.58 5.46
N ARG A 295 35.89 18.51 5.97
CA ARG A 295 36.60 17.28 6.35
C ARG A 295 36.85 16.38 5.15
N ALA A 296 35.89 16.29 4.24
CA ALA A 296 36.01 15.48 3.02
C ALA A 296 37.15 15.98 2.11
N ALA A 297 37.34 17.30 2.02
CA ALA A 297 38.40 17.92 1.22
C ALA A 297 39.73 18.09 1.98
N CYS A 298 39.76 17.87 3.30
CA CYS A 298 40.97 18.07 4.09
C CYS A 298 41.96 16.91 3.84
N PRO A 299 43.17 17.17 3.29
CA PRO A 299 44.15 16.12 3.04
C PRO A 299 44.66 15.46 4.33
N ALA A 300 44.59 16.16 5.46
CA ALA A 300 44.94 15.64 6.78
C ALA A 300 43.74 14.99 7.52
N GLY A 301 42.55 14.92 6.91
CA GLY A 301 41.36 14.30 7.49
C GLY A 301 40.84 14.94 8.79
N VAL A 302 41.20 16.20 9.04
CA VAL A 302 40.91 16.91 10.31
C VAL A 302 39.42 16.98 10.57
N ASN A 303 39.00 16.58 11.77
CA ASN A 303 37.61 16.65 12.19
C ASN A 303 37.25 18.03 12.78
N ALA A 304 37.26 19.06 11.93
CA ALA A 304 36.96 20.44 12.32
C ALA A 304 35.56 20.56 12.96
N GLN A 305 34.56 19.83 12.47
CA GLN A 305 33.21 19.81 13.05
C GLN A 305 33.22 19.30 14.50
N GLY A 306 33.92 18.19 14.76
CA GLY A 306 34.06 17.66 16.12
C GLY A 306 34.78 18.62 17.06
N TYR A 307 35.85 19.27 16.57
CA TYR A 307 36.58 20.30 17.29
C TYR A 307 35.69 21.49 17.68
N ILE A 308 34.98 22.09 16.72
CA ILE A 308 34.09 23.24 16.95
C ILE A 308 32.94 22.87 17.91
N ALA A 309 32.36 21.68 17.77
CA ALA A 309 31.27 21.23 18.64
C ALA A 309 31.69 20.99 20.10
N LEU A 310 32.94 20.58 20.33
CA LEU A 310 33.49 20.44 21.69
C LEU A 310 33.88 21.80 22.28
N ILE A 311 34.47 22.69 21.47
CA ILE A 311 34.78 24.06 21.90
C ILE A 311 33.53 24.83 22.30
N SER A 312 32.44 24.74 21.53
CA SER A 312 31.19 25.43 21.87
C SER A 312 30.59 24.98 23.21
N GLN A 313 31.06 23.87 23.77
CA GLN A 313 30.67 23.34 25.09
C GLN A 313 31.73 23.57 26.17
N GLY A 314 32.79 24.32 25.89
CA GLY A 314 33.90 24.55 26.82
C GLY A 314 34.81 23.33 27.03
N LYS A 315 34.68 22.28 26.21
CA LYS A 315 35.48 21.04 26.30
C LYS A 315 36.80 21.17 25.53
N PHE A 316 37.63 22.13 25.95
CA PHE A 316 38.83 22.52 25.21
C PHE A 316 39.87 21.40 25.08
N LYS A 317 40.03 20.58 26.13
CA LYS A 317 40.99 19.47 26.13
C LYS A 317 40.57 18.39 25.14
N GLU A 318 39.32 17.96 25.19
CA GLU A 318 38.77 16.96 24.27
C GLU A 318 38.75 17.47 22.83
N ALA A 319 38.48 18.76 22.63
CA ALA A 319 38.57 19.38 21.31
C ALA A 319 40.00 19.24 20.75
N LEU A 320 41.01 19.60 21.54
CA LEU A 320 42.41 19.47 21.14
C LEU A 320 42.79 18.00 20.85
N ASP A 321 42.30 17.06 21.66
CA ASP A 321 42.53 15.63 21.45
C ASP A 321 41.91 15.13 20.13
N VAL A 322 40.72 15.62 19.76
CA VAL A 322 40.09 15.29 18.46
C VAL A 322 40.97 15.73 17.30
N LEU A 323 41.58 16.90 17.38
CA LEU A 323 42.45 17.43 16.33
C LEU A 323 43.80 16.70 16.29
N ARG A 324 44.36 16.38 17.46
CA ARG A 324 45.63 15.65 17.59
C ARG A 324 45.62 14.21 17.06
N ARG A 325 44.44 13.58 16.94
CA ARG A 325 44.30 12.24 16.34
C ARG A 325 44.80 12.17 14.90
N THR A 326 44.69 13.26 14.15
CA THR A 326 45.16 13.33 12.76
C THR A 326 46.25 14.36 12.54
N MET A 327 46.42 15.31 13.47
CA MET A 327 47.45 16.36 13.41
C MET A 327 48.20 16.46 14.76
N PRO A 328 49.22 15.62 14.99
CA PRO A 328 49.94 15.54 16.27
C PRO A 328 50.54 16.89 16.71
N PHE A 329 51.00 17.71 15.76
CA PHE A 329 51.60 19.03 15.99
C PHE A 329 50.65 20.19 15.65
N ALA A 330 49.37 20.06 16.03
CA ALA A 330 48.31 21.06 15.87
C ALA A 330 48.76 22.52 16.07
N GLY A 331 49.52 22.80 17.13
CA GLY A 331 49.96 24.14 17.48
C GLY A 331 51.06 24.70 16.56
N VAL A 332 51.90 23.84 15.98
CA VAL A 332 52.91 24.26 14.98
C VAL A 332 52.21 24.55 13.66
N CYS A 333 51.37 23.63 13.18
CA CYS A 333 50.60 23.81 11.95
C CYS A 333 49.73 25.07 12.00
N GLY A 334 49.08 25.34 13.13
CA GLY A 334 48.27 26.56 13.31
C GLY A 334 49.07 27.87 13.28
N ARG A 335 50.36 27.85 13.64
CA ARG A 335 51.26 29.03 13.61
C ARG A 335 51.98 29.22 12.28
N VAL A 336 52.10 28.17 11.46
CA VAL A 336 52.71 28.23 10.13
C VAL A 336 51.70 28.70 9.07
N CYS A 337 50.40 28.54 9.32
CA CYS A 337 49.32 28.89 8.40
C CYS A 337 48.67 30.27 8.64
N THR A 338 49.25 31.13 9.48
CA THR A 338 48.87 32.56 9.62
C THR A 338 49.66 33.42 8.66
#